data_AF-A0A800AHA8-F1
#
_entry.id   AF-A0A800AHA8-F1
#
_cell.length_a   1.000
_cell.length_b   1.000
_cell.length_c   1.000
_cell.angle_alpha   90.00
_cell.angle_beta   90.00
_cell.angle_gamma   90.00
#
_symmetry.space_group_name_H-M   'P 1'
#
loop_
_entity.id
_entity.type
_entity.pdbx_description
1 polymer ?
#
loop_
_entity_poly.entity_id
_entity_poly.type
_entity_poly.pdbx_seq_one_letter_code
_entity_poly.pdbx_strand_id
1 'polypeptide(L)'
;MEKDRDVERKIVAILNILKDSPEPLGSRIISRRLKEQRFDLTERAVRYHLRIMDERGITKSRGRAGRIITQEGIEETNNTLVSDKVVLQTC
;
A
#
# COMPACT_ATOMS: atom_id res chain seq x y z
N MET A 1 18.98 -5.85 -0.09
CA MET A 1 18.27 -6.75 -1.03
C MET A 1 17.13 -7.56 -0.38
N GLU A 2 17.10 -7.81 0.94
CA GLU A 2 15.91 -8.40 1.60
C GLU A 2 14.95 -7.34 2.17
N LYS A 3 15.50 -6.26 2.74
CA LYS A 3 14.74 -5.14 3.33
C LYS A 3 13.85 -4.39 2.32
N ASP A 4 14.27 -4.28 1.07
CA ASP A 4 13.55 -3.52 0.05
C ASP A 4 12.26 -4.23 -0.40
N ARG A 5 12.32 -5.56 -0.54
CA ARG A 5 11.15 -6.40 -0.86
C ARG A 5 10.09 -6.37 0.24
N ASP A 6 10.52 -6.35 1.51
CA ASP A 6 9.58 -6.23 2.63
C ASP A 6 8.85 -4.88 2.64
N VAL A 7 9.53 -3.80 2.24
CA VAL A 7 8.93 -2.48 2.10
C VAL A 7 7.94 -2.46 0.94
N GLU A 8 8.30 -3.04 -0.21
CA GLU A 8 7.40 -3.16 -1.38
C GLU A 8 6.13 -3.94 -1.04
N ARG A 9 6.25 -5.11 -0.40
CA ARG A 9 5.10 -5.91 0.05
C ARG A 9 4.17 -5.13 0.97
N LYS A 10 4.73 -4.34 1.89
CA LYS A 10 3.95 -3.47 2.79
C LYS A 10 3.24 -2.35 2.02
N ILE A 11 3.88 -1.75 1.02
CA ILE A 11 3.27 -0.72 0.16
C ILE A 11 2.08 -1.33 -0.60
N VAL A 12 2.28 -2.48 -1.25
CA VAL A 12 1.22 -3.20 -1.97
C VAL A 12 0.07 -3.56 -1.03
N ALA A 13 0.36 -4.04 0.18
CA ALA A 13 -0.66 -4.33 1.18
C ALA A 13 -1.48 -3.09 1.58
N ILE A 14 -0.84 -1.92 1.73
CA ILE A 14 -1.56 -0.66 2.00
C ILE A 14 -2.46 -0.29 0.82
N LEU A 15 -1.97 -0.38 -0.42
CA LEU A 15 -2.75 -0.08 -1.61
C LEU A 15 -3.98 -1.01 -1.72
N ASN A 16 -3.81 -2.31 -1.50
CA ASN A 16 -4.93 -3.26 -1.48
C ASN A 16 -5.98 -2.89 -0.41
N ILE A 17 -5.55 -2.56 0.81
CA ILE A 17 -6.46 -2.13 1.88
C ILE A 17 -7.29 -0.88 1.48
N LEU A 18 -6.65 0.07 0.78
CA LEU A 18 -7.33 1.28 0.28
C LEU A 18 -8.26 0.98 -0.90
N LYS A 19 -7.87 0.08 -1.79
CA LYS A 19 -8.66 -0.37 -2.94
C LYS A 19 -9.94 -1.10 -2.52
N ASP A 20 -9.87 -1.90 -1.46
CA ASP A 20 -11.00 -2.67 -0.94
C ASP A 20 -11.99 -1.82 -0.10
N SER A 21 -11.76 -0.51 0.02
CA SER A 21 -12.57 0.40 0.81
C SER A 21 -13.22 1.48 -0.07
N PRO A 22 -14.56 1.61 -0.06
CA PRO A 22 -15.22 2.74 -0.73
C PRO A 22 -15.01 4.07 0.00
N GLU A 23 -14.63 4.03 1.28
CA GLU A 23 -14.40 5.21 2.11
C GLU A 23 -12.90 5.50 2.33
N PRO A 24 -12.51 6.77 2.53
CA PRO A 24 -11.14 7.11 2.90
C PRO A 24 -10.72 6.46 4.22
N LEU A 25 -9.50 5.93 4.29
CA LEU A 25 -8.99 5.26 5.49
C LEU A 25 -7.84 6.02 6.16
N GLY A 26 -7.90 6.09 7.48
CA GLY A 26 -6.82 6.62 8.32
C GLY A 26 -5.74 5.58 8.66
N SER A 27 -4.58 6.06 9.10
CA SER A 27 -3.43 5.22 9.49
C SER A 27 -3.77 4.15 10.54
N ARG A 28 -4.68 4.46 11.47
CA ARG A 28 -5.14 3.53 12.51
C ARG A 28 -5.84 2.30 11.94
N ILE A 29 -6.79 2.51 11.02
CA ILE A 29 -7.55 1.42 10.40
C ILE A 29 -6.62 0.57 9.52
N ILE A 30 -5.77 1.24 8.74
CA ILE A 30 -4.81 0.58 7.86
C ILE A 30 -3.81 -0.26 8.67
N SER A 31 -3.21 0.30 9.74
CA SER A 31 -2.29 -0.43 10.64
C SER A 31 -2.94 -1.69 11.23
N ARG A 32 -4.21 -1.60 11.67
CA ARG A 32 -4.94 -2.76 12.18
C ARG A 32 -5.13 -3.85 11.10
N ARG A 33 -5.57 -3.48 9.90
CA ARG A 33 -5.75 -4.43 8.78
C ARG A 33 -4.42 -5.05 8.32
N LEU A 34 -3.33 -4.28 8.32
CA LEU A 34 -1.99 -4.79 8.04
C LEU A 34 -1.58 -5.86 9.06
N LYS A 35 -1.88 -5.64 10.34
CA LYS A 35 -1.57 -6.62 11.39
C LYS A 35 -2.34 -7.94 11.20
N GLU A 36 -3.58 -7.88 10.72
CA GLU A 36 -4.38 -9.06 10.34
C GLU A 36 -3.72 -9.84 9.19
N GLN A 37 -3.00 -9.14 8.29
CA GLN A 37 -2.22 -9.71 7.19
C GLN A 37 -0.75 -10.03 7.57
N ARG A 38 -0.42 -10.10 8.86
CA ARG A 38 0.93 -10.38 9.38
C ARG A 38 1.99 -9.30 9.04
N PHE A 39 1.58 -8.11 8.64
CA PHE A 39 2.47 -6.95 8.52
C PHE A 39 2.42 -6.11 9.80
N ASP A 40 3.52 -6.08 10.55
CA ASP A 40 3.62 -5.21 11.72
C ASP A 40 4.11 -3.81 11.33
N LEU A 41 3.17 -2.89 11.17
CA LEU A 41 3.44 -1.47 10.94
C LEU A 41 2.63 -0.64 11.93
N THR A 42 3.35 0.20 12.69
CA THR A 42 2.73 1.18 13.58
C THR A 42 1.97 2.24 12.79
N GLU A 43 0.99 2.90 13.41
CA GLU A 43 0.24 3.99 12.74
C GLU A 43 1.15 5.11 12.22
N ARG A 44 2.24 5.42 12.93
CA ARG A 44 3.23 6.42 12.51
C ARG A 44 3.95 5.98 11.24
N ALA A 45 4.38 4.71 11.18
CA ALA A 45 5.03 4.17 9.99
C ALA A 45 4.07 4.12 8.79
N VAL A 46 2.82 3.73 9.01
CA VAL A 46 1.77 3.78 7.97
C VAL A 46 1.59 5.20 7.44
N ARG A 47 1.51 6.21 8.33
CA ARG A 47 1.37 7.61 7.93
C ARG A 47 2.57 8.10 7.11
N TYR A 48 3.77 7.66 7.45
CA TYR A 48 4.98 7.96 6.69
C TYR A 48 4.91 7.39 5.26
N HIS A 49 4.56 6.10 5.11
CA HIS A 49 4.37 5.50 3.79
C HIS A 49 3.27 6.20 2.99
N LEU A 50 2.14 6.52 3.61
CA LEU A 50 1.05 7.26 2.95
C LEU A 50 1.50 8.63 2.45
N ARG A 51 2.38 9.33 3.16
CA ARG A 51 2.90 10.63 2.69
C ARG A 51 3.75 10.46 1.43
N ILE A 52 4.61 9.45 1.39
CA ILE A 52 5.42 9.14 0.20
C ILE A 52 4.53 8.69 -0.96
N MET A 53 3.51 7.89 -0.70
CA MET A 53 2.54 7.47 -1.71
C MET A 53 1.69 8.63 -2.24
N ASP A 54 1.37 9.62 -1.40
CA ASP A 54 0.72 10.87 -1.80
C ASP A 54 1.67 11.70 -2.70
N GLU A 55 2.95 11.82 -2.32
CA GLU A 55 3.99 12.50 -3.11
C GLU A 55 4.21 11.83 -4.48
N ARG A 56 4.02 10.51 -4.56
CA ARG A 56 4.09 9.71 -5.79
C ARG A 56 2.79 9.72 -6.62
N GLY A 57 1.70 10.33 -6.16
CA GLY A 57 0.42 10.36 -6.89
C GLY A 57 -0.43 9.08 -6.80
N ILE A 58 0.06 8.02 -6.16
CA ILE A 58 -0.63 6.72 -6.05
C ILE A 58 -1.65 6.65 -4.91
N THR A 59 -1.60 7.59 -3.97
CA THR A 59 -2.67 7.82 -2.99
C THR A 59 -3.04 9.30 -2.93
N LYS A 60 -4.20 9.60 -2.36
CA LYS A 60 -4.66 10.98 -2.16
C LYS A 60 -5.25 11.21 -0.79
N SER A 61 -4.73 12.21 -0.08
CA SER A 61 -5.29 12.69 1.18
C SER A 61 -6.67 13.34 0.99
N ARG A 62 -7.63 12.94 1.83
CA ARG A 62 -8.95 13.56 2.01
C ARG A 62 -9.04 14.27 3.37
N GLY A 63 -7.90 14.78 3.87
CA GLY A 63 -7.82 15.49 5.15
C GLY A 63 -8.04 14.55 6.33
N ARG A 64 -8.98 14.91 7.22
CA ARG A 64 -9.29 14.14 8.43
C ARG A 64 -9.93 12.78 8.13
N ALA A 65 -10.60 12.65 6.99
CA ALA A 65 -11.25 11.39 6.59
C ALA A 65 -10.25 10.26 6.34
N GLY A 66 -9.03 10.58 5.88
CA GLY A 66 -8.02 9.57 5.56
C GLY A 66 -7.46 9.70 4.15
N ARG A 67 -7.10 8.58 3.54
CA ARG A 67 -6.57 8.49 2.17
C ARG A 67 -7.47 7.60 1.33
N ILE A 68 -7.47 7.86 0.03
CA ILE A 68 -8.01 6.96 -0.99
C ILE A 68 -6.89 6.55 -1.93
N ILE A 69 -7.04 5.40 -2.58
CA ILE A 69 -6.18 5.02 -3.70
C ILE A 69 -6.56 5.84 -4.95
N THR A 70 -5.58 6.18 -5.79
CA THR A 70 -5.82 6.81 -7.09
C THR A 70 -5.86 5.76 -8.21
N GLN A 71 -6.20 6.17 -9.43
CA GLN A 71 -6.13 5.29 -10.59
C GLN A 71 -4.70 4.76 -10.81
N GLU A 72 -3.70 5.64 -10.69
CA GLU A 72 -2.27 5.28 -10.77
C GLU A 72 -1.89 4.26 -9.69
N GLY A 73 -2.40 4.40 -8.47
CA GLY A 73 -2.15 3.42 -7.40
C GLY A 73 -2.78 2.04 -7.68
N ILE A 74 -3.94 2.00 -8.35
CA ILE A 74 -4.55 0.73 -8.78
C ILE A 74 -3.67 0.03 -9.81
N GLU A 75 -3.11 0.78 -10.76
CA GLU A 75 -2.19 0.27 -11.79
C GLU A 75 -0.87 -0.22 -11.18
N GLU A 76 -0.31 0.51 -10.22
CA GLU A 76 0.89 0.12 -9.47
C GLU A 76 0.72 -1.24 -8.77
N THR A 77 -0.48 -1.49 -8.23
CA THR A 77 -0.81 -2.76 -7.57
C THR A 77 -0.72 -3.94 -8.53
N ASN A 78 -1.08 -3.73 -9.81
CA ASN A 78 -1.01 -4.77 -10.84
C ASN A 78 0.43 -4.98 -11.33
N ASN A 79 1.20 -3.90 -11.51
CA ASN A 79 2.57 -3.97 -12.01
C ASN A 79 3.53 -4.58 -10.99
N THR A 80 3.35 -4.30 -9.70
CA THR A 80 4.21 -4.87 -8.64
C THR A 80 4.04 -6.39 -8.53
N LEU A 81 2.82 -6.90 -8.74
CA LEU A 81 2.54 -8.35 -8.79
C LEU A 81 3.17 -9.03 -10.03
N VAL A 82 3.32 -8.30 -11.14
CA VAL A 82 3.95 -8.83 -12.36
C VAL A 82 5.46 -8.92 -12.19
N SER A 83 6.12 -7.93 -11.56
CA SER A 83 7.54 -8.02 -11.22
C SER A 83 7.88 -9.19 -10.28
N ASP A 84 6.97 -9.54 -9.36
CA ASP A 84 7.09 -10.73 -8.51
C ASP A 84 6.83 -12.06 -9.25
N LYS A 85 6.15 -12.03 -10.41
CA LYS A 85 5.87 -13.22 -11.24
C LYS A 85 6.92 -13.54 -12.31
N VAL A 86 7.85 -12.63 -12.63
CA VAL A 86 8.89 -12.89 -13.66
C VAL A 86 9.92 -13.96 -13.22
N VAL A 87 9.77 -14.56 -12.03
CA VAL A 87 10.57 -15.73 -11.64
C VAL A 87 9.94 -17.09 -12.03
N LEU A 88 8.75 -17.15 -12.65
CA LEU A 88 8.10 -18.44 -12.97
C LEU A 88 7.52 -18.58 -14.38
N GLN A 89 8.00 -17.83 -15.37
CA GLN A 89 7.76 -18.17 -16.78
C GLN A 89 8.98 -17.84 -17.66
N THR A 90 10.02 -18.67 -17.59
CA THR A 90 10.92 -18.86 -18.72
C THR A 90 11.44 -20.31 -18.72
N CYS A 91 11.15 -21.01 -19.83
CA CYS A 91 11.57 -22.35 -20.25
C CYS A 91 10.85 -23.55 -19.60
#